data_AF-A0A679EC47-F1
#
_entry.id   AF-A0A679EC47-F1
#
_cell.length_a   1.000
_cell.length_b   1.000
_cell.length_c   1.000
_cell.angle_alpha   90.00
_cell.angle_beta   90.00
_cell.angle_gamma   90.00
#
_symmetry.space_group_name_H-M   'P 1'
#
loop_
_entity.id
_entity.type
_entity.pdbx_description
1 polymer ?
#
loop_
_entity_poly.entity_id
_entity_poly.type
_entity_poly.pdbx_seq_one_letter_code
_entity_poly.pdbx_strand_id
1 'polypeptide(L)'
;GDPTMRIEWFHNGRPFATGSRVNDFGFIALDIDYIYARDSGEYTCRATNKWGSATTTAKITCSTKRDIIFESQLPQGMSGEKIKELEKGRISDGPKEEPVINSPPKFVTQIKSHTIEESESIRFECRVEPKEDPRLRIEWYRNGKLLPSGHRFRTVYDMGFVSLDILYVYSEDSGEYVCRAVNDFGEDFTKATVSCKRLPDIILQNQVPRGMKKTEALTQMEATIKKYTSEVFLTEEDLYDVDKKQPPRFVTQIQSQTNLVEMEMTKFECQLAPVGDPNMKVEWLFNGKPLLHLTENRFTPIYDFGYVRYEFP
;
A
#
# COMPACT_ATOMS: atom_id res chain seq x y z
N GLY A 1 12.47 25.41 -25.03
CA GLY A 1 13.63 24.90 -25.79
C GLY A 1 13.38 24.99 -27.28
N ASP A 2 14.41 24.87 -28.11
CA ASP A 2 14.26 24.76 -29.57
C ASP A 2 13.59 23.42 -29.90
N PRO A 3 12.40 23.40 -30.53
CA PRO A 3 11.66 22.16 -30.84
C PRO A 3 12.35 21.29 -31.90
N THR A 4 13.41 21.79 -32.54
CA THR A 4 14.19 21.05 -33.54
C THR A 4 15.39 20.30 -32.97
N MET A 5 15.64 20.40 -31.66
CA MET A 5 16.79 19.78 -31.02
C MET A 5 16.65 18.25 -31.00
N ARG A 6 17.65 17.55 -31.57
CA ARG A 6 17.73 16.09 -31.60
C ARG A 6 19.01 15.62 -30.94
N ILE A 7 18.88 14.59 -30.10
CA ILE A 7 19.99 13.99 -29.36
C ILE A 7 20.20 12.56 -29.86
N GLU A 8 21.44 12.24 -30.18
CA GLU A 8 21.87 10.92 -30.61
C GLU A 8 23.07 10.44 -29.79
N TRP A 9 23.07 9.15 -29.44
CA TRP A 9 24.15 8.51 -28.70
C TRP A 9 24.91 7.51 -29.58
N PHE A 10 26.23 7.52 -29.44
CA PHE A 10 27.14 6.63 -30.15
C PHE A 10 28.01 5.89 -29.15
N HIS A 11 28.30 4.61 -29.44
CA HIS A 11 29.27 3.80 -28.71
C HIS A 11 30.31 3.30 -29.72
N ASN A 12 31.58 3.65 -29.50
CA ASN A 12 32.70 3.37 -30.40
C ASN A 12 32.41 3.80 -31.86
N GLY A 13 31.81 4.99 -32.03
CA GLY A 13 31.46 5.56 -33.32
C GLY A 13 30.21 4.97 -33.99
N ARG A 14 29.55 3.98 -33.39
CA ARG A 14 28.30 3.40 -33.92
C ARG A 14 27.08 3.95 -33.18
N PRO A 15 26.02 4.40 -33.88
CA PRO A 15 24.81 4.84 -33.23
C PRO A 15 24.17 3.65 -32.50
N PHE A 16 23.76 3.84 -31.25
CA PHE A 16 23.03 2.83 -30.50
C PHE A 16 21.73 3.43 -29.95
N ALA A 17 20.63 2.70 -30.11
CA ALA A 17 19.30 3.18 -29.76
C ALA A 17 19.06 3.00 -28.26
N THR A 18 19.11 4.11 -27.52
CA THR A 18 18.60 4.21 -26.15
C THR A 18 17.34 5.07 -26.13
N GLY A 19 16.41 4.78 -25.23
CA GLY A 19 15.28 5.65 -24.92
C GLY A 19 15.75 6.96 -24.28
N SER A 20 16.18 7.94 -25.10
CA SER A 20 16.57 9.25 -24.60
C SER A 20 15.34 10.03 -24.15
N ARG A 21 15.24 10.32 -22.85
CA ARG A 21 14.27 11.25 -22.30
C ARG A 21 14.93 12.63 -22.21
N VAL A 22 14.53 13.55 -23.09
CA VAL A 22 14.92 14.96 -22.98
C VAL A 22 13.93 15.63 -22.03
N ASN A 23 14.43 16.19 -20.93
CA ASN A 23 13.59 16.90 -19.96
C ASN A 23 13.57 18.41 -20.28
N ASP A 24 12.48 19.10 -19.99
CA ASP A 24 12.24 20.51 -20.38
C ASP A 24 13.26 21.53 -19.84
N PHE A 25 14.14 21.10 -18.93
CA PHE A 25 15.18 21.91 -18.27
C PHE A 25 16.59 21.81 -18.91
N GLY A 26 16.73 21.24 -20.10
CA GLY A 26 18.00 21.24 -20.86
C GLY A 26 19.04 20.23 -20.38
N PHE A 27 18.62 19.20 -19.64
CA PHE A 27 19.46 18.10 -19.18
C PHE A 27 19.17 16.81 -19.96
N ILE A 28 20.23 16.07 -20.26
CA ILE A 28 20.19 14.82 -21.04
C ILE A 28 21.10 13.81 -20.33
N ALA A 29 20.58 12.62 -20.06
CA ALA A 29 21.32 11.52 -19.43
C ALA A 29 21.20 10.22 -20.23
N LEU A 30 22.22 9.37 -20.07
CA LEU A 30 22.27 7.99 -20.55
C LEU A 30 22.44 7.10 -19.32
N ASP A 31 21.41 6.31 -19.01
CA ASP A 31 21.43 5.35 -17.91
C ASP A 31 21.73 3.93 -18.44
N ILE A 32 22.69 3.24 -17.81
CA ILE A 32 23.07 1.85 -18.12
C ILE A 32 22.97 1.06 -16.82
N ASP A 33 21.93 0.22 -16.70
CA ASP A 33 21.59 -0.48 -15.44
C ASP A 33 22.66 -1.51 -15.01
N TYR A 34 23.33 -2.15 -15.97
CA TYR A 34 24.38 -3.16 -15.72
C TYR A 34 25.52 -3.05 -16.73
N ILE A 35 26.73 -2.71 -16.25
CA ILE A 35 27.93 -2.52 -17.08
C ILE A 35 28.73 -3.82 -17.15
N TYR A 36 28.97 -4.33 -18.37
CA TYR A 36 29.84 -5.47 -18.66
C TYR A 36 31.15 -5.02 -19.34
N ALA A 37 32.14 -5.91 -19.40
CA ALA A 37 33.43 -5.63 -20.05
C ALA A 37 33.28 -5.14 -21.51
N ARG A 38 32.30 -5.69 -22.24
CA ARG A 38 31.96 -5.32 -23.63
C ARG A 38 31.38 -3.91 -23.79
N ASP A 39 30.89 -3.33 -22.70
CA ASP A 39 30.35 -1.97 -22.67
C ASP A 39 31.46 -0.95 -22.39
N SER A 40 32.71 -1.40 -22.24
CA SER A 40 33.87 -0.52 -22.25
C SER A 40 34.07 0.07 -23.63
N GLY A 41 34.30 1.37 -23.69
CA GLY A 41 34.44 2.07 -24.95
C GLY A 41 34.25 3.57 -24.81
N GLU A 42 34.23 4.21 -25.96
CA GLU A 42 34.02 5.64 -26.09
C GLU A 42 32.53 5.91 -26.38
N TYR A 43 31.90 6.69 -25.52
CA TYR A 43 30.50 7.09 -25.63
C TYR A 43 30.43 8.55 -26.04
N THR A 44 29.69 8.82 -27.11
CA THR A 44 29.58 10.16 -27.68
C THR A 44 28.12 10.59 -27.73
N CYS A 45 27.82 11.76 -27.19
CA CYS A 45 26.53 12.42 -27.29
C CYS A 45 26.62 13.52 -28.34
N ARG A 46 25.72 13.49 -29.32
CA ARG A 46 25.61 14.51 -30.36
C ARG A 46 24.25 15.21 -30.27
N ALA A 47 24.29 16.52 -30.03
CA ALA A 47 23.12 17.39 -30.03
C ALA A 47 23.11 18.22 -31.32
N THR A 48 22.02 18.14 -32.10
CA THR A 48 21.88 18.86 -33.36
C THR A 48 20.64 19.74 -33.32
N ASN A 49 20.76 21.00 -33.75
CA ASN A 49 19.63 21.89 -34.03
C ASN A 49 19.73 22.47 -35.45
N LYS A 50 18.75 23.29 -35.85
CA LYS A 50 18.72 23.90 -37.19
C LYS A 50 19.87 24.86 -37.54
N TRP A 51 20.74 25.19 -36.59
CA TRP A 51 21.88 26.10 -36.73
C TRP A 51 23.24 25.42 -36.55
N GLY A 52 23.30 24.14 -36.15
CA GLY A 52 24.54 23.40 -36.02
C GLY A 52 24.46 22.15 -35.14
N SER A 53 25.60 21.50 -34.96
CA SER A 53 25.75 20.32 -34.11
C SER A 53 26.89 20.50 -33.11
N ALA A 54 26.66 20.10 -31.87
CA ALA A 54 27.69 20.01 -30.83
C ALA A 54 27.81 18.56 -30.36
N THR A 55 29.02 18.13 -30.07
CA THR A 55 29.32 16.74 -29.70
C THR A 55 30.21 16.71 -28.47
N THR A 56 29.93 15.80 -27.54
CA THR A 56 30.77 15.53 -26.36
C THR A 56 31.03 14.04 -26.23
N THR A 57 32.20 13.69 -25.71
CA THR A 57 32.67 12.31 -25.66
C THR A 57 33.21 11.97 -24.28
N ALA A 58 32.85 10.80 -23.77
CA ALA A 58 33.28 10.25 -22.49
C ALA A 58 33.74 8.80 -22.66
N LYS A 59 34.82 8.41 -21.98
CA LYS A 59 35.36 7.05 -22.07
C LYS A 59 35.03 6.25 -20.82
N ILE A 60 34.40 5.10 -21.00
CA ILE A 60 34.10 4.14 -19.93
C ILE A 60 35.08 2.98 -20.04
N THR A 61 35.71 2.62 -18.92
CA THR A 61 36.63 1.47 -18.85
C THR A 61 36.16 0.55 -17.73
N CYS A 62 35.71 -0.66 -18.09
CA CYS A 62 35.31 -1.69 -17.14
C CYS A 62 36.38 -2.78 -17.10
N SER A 63 37.03 -2.97 -15.95
CA SER A 63 38.01 -4.04 -15.73
C SER A 63 37.35 -5.22 -15.00
N THR A 64 37.44 -6.41 -15.58
CA THR A 64 36.90 -7.64 -14.99
C THR A 64 37.77 -8.10 -13.82
N LYS A 65 37.17 -8.41 -12.67
CA LYS A 65 37.86 -9.19 -11.63
C LYS A 65 37.83 -10.67 -12.03
N ARG A 66 39.01 -11.14 -12.48
CA ARG A 66 39.44 -12.53 -12.73
C ARG A 66 38.87 -13.22 -13.97
N ASP A 67 39.78 -13.96 -14.59
CA ASP A 67 39.76 -14.54 -15.94
C ASP A 67 38.44 -15.21 -16.31
N ILE A 68 37.73 -14.56 -17.23
CA ILE A 68 36.66 -15.22 -17.98
C ILE A 68 37.36 -15.96 -19.12
N ILE A 69 37.29 -17.28 -19.10
CA ILE A 69 37.85 -18.13 -20.16
C ILE A 69 37.11 -17.82 -21.46
N PHE A 70 37.82 -17.25 -22.43
CA PHE A 70 37.26 -16.92 -23.76
C PHE A 70 37.27 -18.11 -24.73
N GLU A 71 37.92 -19.21 -24.36
CA GLU A 71 37.94 -20.44 -25.14
C GLU A 71 36.67 -21.28 -24.89
N SER A 72 36.14 -21.88 -25.96
CA SER A 72 34.97 -22.74 -25.89
C SER A 72 35.26 -24.00 -25.07
N GLN A 73 34.74 -24.06 -23.84
CA GLN A 73 34.88 -25.18 -22.88
C GLN A 73 34.02 -26.41 -23.25
N LEU A 74 33.87 -26.70 -24.54
CA LEU A 74 33.09 -27.85 -24.97
C LEU A 74 33.85 -29.15 -24.67
N PRO A 75 33.19 -30.20 -24.16
CA PRO A 75 33.81 -31.51 -23.97
C PRO A 75 34.47 -32.01 -25.26
N GLN A 76 35.64 -32.66 -25.17
CA GLN A 76 36.32 -33.26 -26.32
C GLN A 76 35.35 -34.16 -27.10
N GLY A 77 35.05 -33.78 -28.35
CA GLY A 77 34.09 -34.49 -29.22
C GLY A 77 32.81 -33.73 -29.57
N MET A 78 32.63 -32.49 -29.09
CA MET A 78 31.60 -31.55 -29.55
C MET A 78 32.22 -30.53 -30.52
N SER A 79 32.40 -30.93 -31.78
CA SER A 79 32.82 -30.02 -32.86
C SER A 79 31.69 -29.04 -33.22
N GLY A 80 32.02 -27.89 -33.82
CA GLY A 80 31.01 -26.93 -34.30
C GLY A 80 30.00 -27.52 -35.29
N GLU A 81 30.38 -28.58 -36.01
CA GLU A 81 29.47 -29.35 -36.87
C GLU A 81 28.45 -30.16 -36.06
N LYS A 82 28.88 -30.76 -34.95
CA LYS A 82 28.01 -31.50 -34.04
C LYS A 82 27.04 -30.57 -33.29
N ILE A 83 27.47 -29.34 -33.00
CA ILE A 83 26.60 -28.27 -32.47
C ILE A 83 25.55 -27.90 -33.51
N LYS A 84 25.94 -27.71 -34.79
CA LYS A 84 24.97 -27.48 -35.88
C LYS A 84 23.99 -28.63 -36.08
N GLU A 85 24.42 -29.87 -35.88
CA GLU A 85 23.53 -31.04 -35.93
C GLU A 85 22.58 -31.10 -34.73
N LEU A 86 23.00 -30.66 -33.54
CA LEU A 86 22.16 -30.54 -32.35
C LEU A 86 21.20 -29.32 -32.43
N GLU A 87 21.65 -28.22 -33.06
CA GLU A 87 20.87 -26.99 -33.31
C GLU A 87 19.83 -27.14 -34.44
N LYS A 88 19.95 -28.17 -35.28
CA LYS A 88 18.86 -28.60 -36.19
C LYS A 88 17.60 -29.03 -35.43
N GLY A 89 17.63 -29.02 -34.10
CA GLY A 89 16.56 -29.43 -33.22
C GLY A 89 16.53 -30.94 -33.15
N ARG A 90 16.19 -31.46 -31.95
CA ARG A 90 15.56 -32.78 -31.92
C ARG A 90 14.42 -32.70 -32.94
N ILE A 91 14.31 -33.71 -33.81
CA ILE A 91 13.03 -33.99 -34.50
C ILE A 91 12.00 -33.83 -33.40
N SER A 92 11.14 -32.83 -33.53
CA SER A 92 10.03 -32.65 -32.61
C SER A 92 9.41 -34.02 -32.49
N ASP A 93 9.42 -34.61 -31.29
CA ASP A 93 8.45 -35.67 -30.99
C ASP A 93 7.16 -35.16 -31.61
N GLY A 94 6.68 -35.85 -32.66
CA GLY A 94 5.54 -35.41 -33.46
C GLY A 94 4.44 -34.95 -32.52
N PRO A 95 3.64 -33.94 -32.90
CA PRO A 95 2.83 -33.14 -31.96
C PRO A 95 2.36 -34.04 -30.83
N LYS A 96 2.96 -33.88 -29.64
CA LYS A 96 2.48 -34.59 -28.46
C LYS A 96 1.00 -34.29 -28.46
N GLU A 97 0.18 -35.30 -28.69
CA GLU A 97 -1.27 -35.15 -28.62
C GLU A 97 -1.50 -34.45 -27.28
N GLU A 98 -1.92 -33.17 -27.34
CA GLU A 98 -2.37 -32.49 -26.14
C GLU A 98 -3.40 -33.45 -25.54
N PRO A 99 -3.24 -33.86 -24.27
CA PRO A 99 -4.10 -34.86 -23.69
C PRO A 99 -5.53 -34.40 -23.96
N VAL A 100 -6.28 -35.21 -24.73
CA VAL A 100 -7.61 -34.81 -25.16
C VAL A 100 -8.49 -34.87 -23.93
N ILE A 101 -8.67 -33.72 -23.30
CA ILE A 101 -9.51 -33.58 -22.11
C ILE A 101 -10.95 -33.71 -22.58
N ASN A 102 -11.55 -34.88 -22.34
CA ASN A 102 -12.92 -35.23 -22.72
C ASN A 102 -13.81 -35.55 -21.51
N SER A 103 -13.37 -35.18 -20.31
CA SER A 103 -14.08 -35.50 -19.06
C SER A 103 -14.66 -34.24 -18.42
N PRO A 104 -15.88 -34.31 -17.85
CA PRO A 104 -16.41 -33.24 -17.02
C PRO A 104 -15.54 -33.04 -15.77
N PRO A 105 -15.57 -31.86 -15.14
CA PRO A 105 -14.81 -31.62 -13.94
C PRO A 105 -15.32 -32.51 -12.80
N LYS A 106 -14.43 -32.89 -11.90
CA LYS A 106 -14.75 -33.67 -10.71
C LYS A 106 -13.91 -33.22 -9.53
N PHE A 107 -14.55 -32.87 -8.43
CA PHE A 107 -13.86 -32.58 -7.19
C PHE A 107 -13.36 -33.87 -6.54
N VAL A 108 -12.03 -34.03 -6.55
CA VAL A 108 -11.32 -35.14 -5.89
C VAL A 108 -11.35 -34.97 -4.38
N THR A 109 -11.20 -33.73 -3.89
CA THR A 109 -11.35 -33.41 -2.48
C THR A 109 -12.45 -32.37 -2.29
N GLN A 110 -13.25 -32.59 -1.26
CA GLN A 110 -14.41 -31.77 -0.93
C GLN A 110 -14.03 -30.73 0.13
N ILE A 111 -14.64 -29.55 0.06
CA ILE A 111 -14.46 -28.51 1.09
C ILE A 111 -15.13 -28.93 2.40
N LYS A 112 -14.59 -28.46 3.53
CA LYS A 112 -15.07 -28.83 4.88
C LYS A 112 -15.80 -27.67 5.54
N SER A 113 -16.86 -27.98 6.29
CA SER A 113 -17.59 -27.00 7.11
C SER A 113 -16.74 -26.50 8.28
N HIS A 114 -16.93 -25.23 8.65
CA HIS A 114 -16.19 -24.56 9.72
C HIS A 114 -17.16 -23.87 10.70
N THR A 115 -16.81 -23.89 11.99
CA THR A 115 -17.46 -23.08 13.02
C THR A 115 -16.39 -22.24 13.70
N ILE A 116 -16.50 -20.92 13.57
CA ILE A 116 -15.47 -19.96 14.01
C ILE A 116 -16.10 -18.77 14.73
N GLU A 117 -15.26 -17.96 15.36
CA GLU A 117 -15.69 -16.69 15.98
C GLU A 117 -15.51 -15.52 15.00
N GLU A 118 -16.19 -14.40 15.26
CA GLU A 118 -15.98 -13.18 14.47
C GLU A 118 -14.50 -12.77 14.47
N SER A 119 -14.06 -12.14 13.38
CA SER A 119 -12.68 -11.70 13.09
C SER A 119 -11.66 -12.80 12.79
N GLU A 120 -11.98 -14.09 12.96
CA GLU A 120 -11.12 -15.18 12.51
C GLU A 120 -11.11 -15.29 10.97
N SER A 121 -10.14 -16.04 10.44
CA SER A 121 -10.03 -16.34 9.01
C SER A 121 -10.34 -17.81 8.71
N ILE A 122 -10.93 -18.06 7.54
CA ILE A 122 -11.23 -19.42 7.06
C ILE A 122 -10.48 -19.66 5.77
N ARG A 123 -9.95 -20.88 5.61
CA ARG A 123 -9.43 -21.38 4.36
C ARG A 123 -10.20 -22.62 3.92
N PHE A 124 -10.75 -22.56 2.72
CA PHE A 124 -11.26 -23.73 2.01
C PHE A 124 -10.22 -24.24 1.02
N GLU A 125 -10.06 -25.56 0.97
CA GLU A 125 -9.15 -26.21 0.04
C GLU A 125 -9.87 -27.40 -0.60
N CYS A 126 -9.77 -27.48 -1.92
CA CYS A 126 -10.28 -28.59 -2.69
C CYS A 126 -9.40 -28.84 -3.92
N ARG A 127 -9.57 -30.01 -4.54
CA ARG A 127 -8.85 -30.41 -5.74
C ARG A 127 -9.85 -30.82 -6.80
N VAL A 128 -9.61 -30.39 -8.02
CA VAL A 128 -10.46 -30.66 -9.18
C VAL A 128 -9.63 -31.31 -10.28
N GLU A 129 -10.21 -32.34 -10.90
CA GLU A 129 -9.71 -32.95 -12.13
C GLU A 129 -10.72 -32.72 -13.25
N PRO A 130 -10.31 -32.56 -14.52
CA PRO A 130 -8.93 -32.61 -15.03
C PRO A 130 -8.11 -31.34 -14.72
N LYS A 131 -6.89 -31.51 -14.23
CA LYS A 131 -6.00 -30.39 -13.81
C LYS A 131 -5.38 -29.58 -14.95
N GLU A 132 -5.35 -30.16 -16.15
CA GLU A 132 -4.67 -29.61 -17.33
C GLU A 132 -5.64 -28.91 -18.30
N ASP A 133 -6.90 -28.69 -17.88
CA ASP A 133 -7.93 -28.11 -18.72
C ASP A 133 -7.85 -26.57 -18.76
N PRO A 134 -7.51 -25.96 -19.91
CA PRO A 134 -7.39 -24.51 -20.03
C PRO A 134 -8.76 -23.81 -20.00
N ARG A 135 -9.87 -24.54 -20.20
CA ARG A 135 -11.23 -24.00 -20.18
C ARG A 135 -11.94 -24.22 -18.85
N LEU A 136 -11.28 -24.85 -17.88
CA LEU A 136 -11.83 -25.03 -16.55
C LEU A 136 -11.92 -23.70 -15.81
N ARG A 137 -13.14 -23.32 -15.44
CA ARG A 137 -13.43 -22.11 -14.65
C ARG A 137 -13.95 -22.49 -13.27
N ILE A 138 -13.43 -21.80 -12.26
CA ILE A 138 -13.82 -21.96 -10.86
C ILE A 138 -14.63 -20.74 -10.41
N GLU A 139 -15.81 -20.99 -9.84
CA GLU A 139 -16.72 -19.97 -9.33
C GLU A 139 -17.10 -20.30 -7.88
N TRP A 140 -17.07 -19.29 -7.02
CA TRP A 140 -17.47 -19.44 -5.62
C TRP A 140 -18.80 -18.74 -5.36
N TYR A 141 -19.70 -19.41 -4.67
CA TYR A 141 -21.01 -18.91 -4.30
C TYR A 141 -21.20 -18.96 -2.79
N ARG A 142 -21.93 -17.97 -2.25
CA ARG A 142 -22.45 -17.97 -0.88
C ARG A 142 -23.95 -17.79 -0.92
N ASN A 143 -24.70 -18.74 -0.36
CA ASN A 143 -26.17 -18.72 -0.33
C ASN A 143 -26.78 -18.45 -1.72
N GLY A 144 -26.21 -19.07 -2.76
CA GLY A 144 -26.66 -18.93 -4.16
C GLY A 144 -26.20 -17.65 -4.88
N LYS A 145 -25.46 -16.74 -4.22
CA LYS A 145 -24.91 -15.53 -4.84
C LYS A 145 -23.43 -15.69 -5.11
N LEU A 146 -22.95 -15.23 -6.27
CA LEU A 146 -21.54 -15.25 -6.62
C LEU A 146 -20.74 -14.40 -5.62
N LEU A 147 -19.65 -14.94 -5.08
CA LEU A 147 -18.75 -14.24 -4.19
C LEU A 147 -17.90 -13.23 -4.99
N PRO A 148 -17.84 -11.97 -4.56
CA PRO A 148 -16.99 -10.98 -5.21
C PRO A 148 -15.51 -11.27 -4.93
N SER A 149 -14.67 -11.16 -5.96
CA SER A 149 -13.22 -11.19 -5.78
C SER A 149 -12.74 -9.90 -5.13
N GLY A 150 -11.93 -10.00 -4.07
CA GLY A 150 -11.41 -8.80 -3.39
C GLY A 150 -10.43 -9.12 -2.28
N HIS A 151 -10.02 -8.10 -1.52
CA HIS A 151 -9.03 -8.29 -0.46
C HIS A 151 -9.45 -9.32 0.60
N ARG A 152 -10.75 -9.34 0.96
CA ARG A 152 -11.32 -10.25 1.96
C ARG A 152 -11.53 -11.67 1.45
N PHE A 153 -11.89 -11.83 0.18
CA PHE A 153 -12.19 -13.11 -0.45
C PHE A 153 -11.14 -13.39 -1.52
N ARG A 154 -10.06 -14.09 -1.13
CA ARG A 154 -8.95 -14.40 -2.03
C ARG A 154 -9.11 -15.81 -2.55
N THR A 155 -9.23 -15.94 -3.87
CA THR A 155 -9.33 -17.23 -4.54
C THR A 155 -8.01 -17.54 -5.25
N VAL A 156 -7.58 -18.79 -5.18
CA VAL A 156 -6.42 -19.31 -5.92
C VAL A 156 -6.86 -20.56 -6.67
N TYR A 157 -6.47 -20.64 -7.93
CA TYR A 157 -6.62 -21.83 -8.75
C TYR A 157 -5.31 -22.06 -9.50
N ASP A 158 -4.66 -23.19 -9.26
CA ASP A 158 -3.42 -23.58 -9.92
C ASP A 158 -3.31 -25.10 -10.00
N MET A 159 -3.09 -25.65 -11.20
CA MET A 159 -2.82 -27.08 -11.45
C MET A 159 -3.79 -28.04 -10.72
N GLY A 160 -5.09 -27.74 -10.77
CA GLY A 160 -6.14 -28.54 -10.11
C GLY A 160 -6.27 -28.33 -8.61
N PHE A 161 -5.46 -27.48 -7.99
CA PHE A 161 -5.64 -27.01 -6.62
C PHE A 161 -6.51 -25.74 -6.60
N VAL A 162 -7.54 -25.75 -5.76
CA VAL A 162 -8.51 -24.65 -5.62
C VAL A 162 -8.61 -24.28 -4.16
N SER A 163 -8.39 -23.01 -3.83
CA SER A 163 -8.58 -22.49 -2.48
C SER A 163 -9.31 -21.16 -2.43
N LEU A 164 -10.10 -20.97 -1.36
CA LEU A 164 -10.72 -19.70 -1.00
C LEU A 164 -10.33 -19.33 0.43
N ASP A 165 -9.67 -18.19 0.58
CA ASP A 165 -9.41 -17.56 1.87
C ASP A 165 -10.44 -16.46 2.14
N ILE A 166 -11.05 -16.51 3.32
CA ILE A 166 -11.95 -15.49 3.84
C ILE A 166 -11.26 -14.81 5.02
N LEU A 167 -10.84 -13.56 4.84
CA LEU A 167 -10.19 -12.76 5.88
C LEU A 167 -11.24 -11.96 6.66
N TYR A 168 -11.12 -11.96 7.99
CA TYR A 168 -11.99 -11.26 8.93
C TYR A 168 -13.46 -11.62 8.71
N VAL A 169 -13.85 -12.81 9.19
CA VAL A 169 -15.22 -13.30 9.04
C VAL A 169 -16.16 -12.50 9.95
N TYR A 170 -17.27 -12.05 9.37
CA TYR A 170 -18.37 -11.42 10.09
C TYR A 170 -19.54 -12.39 10.27
N SER A 171 -20.47 -12.08 11.19
CA SER A 171 -21.66 -12.89 11.38
C SER A 171 -22.50 -13.07 10.10
N GLU A 172 -22.52 -12.06 9.23
CA GLU A 172 -23.21 -12.04 7.93
C GLU A 172 -22.55 -12.91 6.86
N ASP A 173 -21.28 -13.30 7.08
CA ASP A 173 -20.55 -14.19 6.19
C ASP A 173 -20.90 -15.68 6.47
N SER A 174 -21.74 -15.96 7.47
CA SER A 174 -22.29 -17.30 7.71
C SER A 174 -23.21 -17.76 6.58
N GLY A 175 -23.15 -19.05 6.24
CA GLY A 175 -23.99 -19.62 5.19
C GLY A 175 -23.41 -20.85 4.51
N GLU A 176 -24.08 -21.28 3.44
CA GLU A 176 -23.61 -22.34 2.54
C GLU A 176 -22.65 -21.73 1.50
N TYR A 177 -21.43 -22.23 1.48
CA TYR A 177 -20.42 -21.94 0.48
C TYR A 177 -20.37 -23.08 -0.54
N VAL A 178 -20.45 -22.72 -1.82
CA VAL A 178 -20.41 -23.67 -2.94
C VAL A 178 -19.28 -23.28 -3.88
N CYS A 179 -18.35 -24.19 -4.12
CA CYS A 179 -17.37 -24.07 -5.19
C CYS A 179 -17.89 -24.84 -6.39
N ARG A 180 -17.97 -24.17 -7.54
CA ARG A 180 -18.47 -24.69 -8.80
C ARG A 180 -17.32 -24.70 -9.80
N ALA A 181 -17.06 -25.87 -10.38
CA ALA A 181 -16.11 -26.05 -11.47
C ALA A 181 -16.89 -26.29 -12.77
N VAL A 182 -16.57 -25.54 -13.83
CA VAL A 182 -17.26 -25.62 -15.13
C VAL A 182 -16.22 -25.79 -16.24
N ASN A 183 -16.40 -26.78 -17.11
CA ASN A 183 -15.67 -26.90 -18.38
C ASN A 183 -16.63 -27.15 -19.55
N ASP A 184 -16.09 -27.38 -20.74
CA ASP A 184 -16.89 -27.63 -21.96
C ASP A 184 -17.74 -28.91 -21.90
N PHE A 185 -17.40 -29.85 -21.02
CA PHE A 185 -18.01 -31.18 -20.92
C PHE A 185 -19.01 -31.30 -19.75
N GLY A 186 -19.05 -30.33 -18.84
CA GLY A 186 -20.00 -30.31 -17.74
C GLY A 186 -19.60 -29.41 -16.58
N GLU A 187 -20.24 -29.65 -15.45
CA GLU A 187 -19.98 -28.94 -14.19
C GLU A 187 -20.05 -29.88 -13.00
N ASP A 188 -19.31 -29.54 -11.95
CA ASP A 188 -19.35 -30.23 -10.66
C ASP A 188 -19.29 -29.21 -9.52
N PHE A 189 -19.72 -29.63 -8.34
CA PHE A 189 -19.91 -28.75 -7.19
C PHE A 189 -19.42 -29.40 -5.90
N THR A 190 -18.78 -28.60 -5.04
CA THR A 190 -18.49 -28.98 -3.65
C THR A 190 -19.07 -27.95 -2.70
N LYS A 191 -19.57 -28.39 -1.54
CA LYS A 191 -20.34 -27.56 -0.61
C LYS A 191 -19.82 -27.68 0.82
N ALA A 192 -19.81 -26.57 1.55
CA ALA A 192 -19.53 -26.51 2.98
C ALA A 192 -20.38 -25.43 3.67
N THR A 193 -20.63 -25.61 4.96
CA THR A 193 -21.35 -24.63 5.78
C THR A 193 -20.37 -23.88 6.69
N VAL A 194 -20.51 -22.57 6.77
CA VAL A 194 -19.82 -21.72 7.74
C VAL A 194 -20.81 -21.22 8.78
N SER A 195 -20.47 -21.42 10.05
CA SER A 195 -21.17 -20.86 11.20
C SER A 195 -20.24 -19.91 11.95
N CYS A 196 -20.55 -18.61 11.94
CA CYS A 196 -19.80 -17.61 12.70
C CYS A 196 -20.56 -17.30 14.00
N LYS A 197 -19.88 -17.46 15.14
CA LYS A 197 -20.39 -17.04 16.45
C LYS A 197 -20.08 -15.56 16.63
N ARG A 198 -21.13 -14.75 16.82
CA ARG A 198 -20.97 -13.35 17.23
C ARG A 198 -20.22 -13.26 18.54
N LEU A 199 -19.27 -12.33 18.60
CA LEU A 199 -18.67 -11.95 19.86
C LEU A 199 -19.72 -11.19 20.70
N PRO A 200 -19.63 -11.25 22.05
CA PRO A 200 -20.51 -10.46 22.91
C PRO A 200 -20.37 -8.98 22.58
N ASP A 201 -21.50 -8.28 22.45
CA ASP A 201 -21.50 -6.84 22.26
C ASP A 201 -20.68 -6.14 23.35
N ILE A 202 -19.98 -5.06 22.97
CA ILE A 202 -19.27 -4.21 23.93
C ILE A 202 -20.30 -3.69 24.92
N ILE A 203 -20.12 -4.02 26.20
CA ILE A 203 -21.00 -3.54 27.26
C ILE A 203 -20.69 -2.06 27.49
N LEU A 204 -21.46 -1.19 26.85
CA LEU A 204 -21.37 0.28 27.00
C LEU A 204 -21.94 0.76 28.34
N GLN A 205 -22.64 -0.11 29.07
CA GLN A 205 -23.21 0.21 30.37
C GLN A 205 -22.16 0.07 31.47
N ASN A 206 -22.15 1.05 32.38
CA ASN A 206 -21.32 1.01 33.58
C ASN A 206 -21.65 -0.24 34.41
N GLN A 207 -20.72 -1.19 34.45
CA GLN A 207 -20.85 -2.46 35.16
C GLN A 207 -20.59 -2.37 36.67
N VAL A 208 -20.44 -1.17 37.24
CA VAL A 208 -20.26 -1.02 38.69
C VAL A 208 -21.50 -1.55 39.42
N PRO A 209 -21.38 -2.61 40.24
CA PRO A 209 -22.51 -3.17 40.98
C PRO A 209 -23.15 -2.11 41.89
N ARG A 210 -24.49 -2.07 41.95
CA ARG A 210 -25.22 -1.16 42.85
C ARG A 210 -24.78 -1.43 44.29
N GLY A 211 -24.13 -0.45 44.92
CA GLY A 211 -23.64 -0.53 46.30
C GLY A 211 -22.12 -0.72 46.45
N MET A 212 -21.37 -0.86 45.35
CA MET A 212 -19.90 -0.84 45.42
C MET A 212 -19.42 0.59 45.65
N LYS A 213 -18.68 0.83 46.74
CA LYS A 213 -17.99 2.11 46.93
C LYS A 213 -17.01 2.27 45.77
N LYS A 214 -17.03 3.44 45.11
CA LYS A 214 -16.06 3.76 44.05
C LYS A 214 -14.66 3.40 44.55
N THR A 215 -13.98 2.50 43.85
CA THR A 215 -12.60 2.16 44.19
C THR A 215 -11.76 3.43 44.20
N GLU A 216 -10.70 3.47 45.00
CA GLU A 216 -9.79 4.61 45.02
C GLU A 216 -9.27 4.94 43.62
N ALA A 217 -9.05 3.92 42.77
CA ALA A 217 -8.70 4.10 41.35
C ALA A 217 -9.79 4.82 40.54
N LEU A 218 -11.06 4.45 40.70
CA LEU A 218 -12.18 5.16 40.05
C LEU A 218 -12.33 6.59 40.56
N THR A 219 -12.13 6.80 41.87
CA THR A 219 -12.20 8.13 42.48
C THR A 219 -11.03 9.01 42.03
N GLN A 220 -9.82 8.44 41.91
CA GLN A 220 -8.64 9.12 41.38
C GLN A 220 -8.78 9.41 39.88
N MET A 221 -9.33 8.48 39.10
CA MET A 221 -9.57 8.67 37.68
C MET A 221 -10.66 9.72 37.44
N GLU A 222 -11.77 9.68 38.17
CA GLU A 222 -12.79 10.74 38.16
C GLU A 222 -12.24 12.07 38.65
N ALA A 223 -11.39 12.11 39.68
CA ALA A 223 -10.75 13.34 40.13
C ALA A 223 -9.77 13.88 39.08
N THR A 224 -9.07 13.00 38.36
CA THR A 224 -8.17 13.35 37.27
C THR A 224 -8.97 13.90 36.10
N ILE A 225 -10.02 13.21 35.65
CA ILE A 225 -10.93 13.68 34.60
C ILE A 225 -11.56 14.99 35.02
N LYS A 226 -12.07 15.10 36.25
CA LYS A 226 -12.70 16.32 36.78
C LYS A 226 -11.71 17.48 36.87
N LYS A 227 -10.43 17.23 37.17
CA LYS A 227 -9.35 18.23 37.15
C LYS A 227 -9.08 18.74 35.73
N TYR A 228 -9.11 17.85 34.73
CA TYR A 228 -8.98 18.25 33.33
C TYR A 228 -10.25 18.91 32.77
N THR A 229 -11.44 18.48 33.17
CA THR A 229 -12.71 19.03 32.68
C THR A 229 -13.15 20.29 33.42
N SER A 230 -12.69 20.53 34.66
CA SER A 230 -13.02 21.76 35.40
C SER A 230 -12.41 23.02 34.79
N GLU A 231 -11.41 22.86 33.92
CA GLU A 231 -10.79 23.95 33.18
C GLU A 231 -11.50 24.20 31.84
N VAL A 232 -12.45 23.34 31.42
CA VAL A 232 -13.17 23.43 30.15
C VAL A 232 -14.56 24.04 30.34
N PHE A 233 -14.75 25.22 29.76
CA PHE A 233 -15.99 26.01 29.83
C PHE A 233 -16.86 25.87 28.57
N LEU A 234 -16.49 24.96 27.67
CA LEU A 234 -17.21 24.66 26.43
C LEU A 234 -18.44 23.81 26.73
N THR A 235 -19.55 24.14 26.08
CA THR A 235 -20.84 23.45 26.20
C THR A 235 -21.21 22.73 24.90
N GLU A 236 -22.26 21.90 24.90
CA GLU A 236 -22.75 21.25 23.68
C GLU A 236 -23.19 22.26 22.60
N GLU A 237 -23.59 23.46 23.00
CA GLU A 237 -23.95 24.55 22.08
C GLU A 237 -22.71 25.17 21.39
N ASP A 238 -21.52 24.93 21.92
CA ASP A 238 -20.25 25.39 21.36
C ASP A 238 -19.66 24.40 20.35
N LEU A 239 -20.36 23.30 20.02
CA LEU A 239 -19.98 22.40 18.92
C LEU A 239 -20.33 23.00 17.57
N TYR A 240 -19.47 22.80 16.57
CA TYR A 240 -19.70 23.26 15.20
C TYR A 240 -20.93 22.61 14.57
N ASP A 241 -21.83 23.45 14.09
CA ASP A 241 -23.04 23.05 13.39
C ASP A 241 -23.15 23.85 12.08
N VAL A 242 -23.21 23.12 10.95
CA VAL A 242 -23.20 23.67 9.58
C VAL A 242 -24.35 24.65 9.36
N ASP A 243 -25.49 24.43 10.02
CA ASP A 243 -26.69 25.24 9.84
C ASP A 243 -26.72 26.48 10.74
N LYS A 244 -25.99 26.46 11.87
CA LYS A 244 -26.05 27.52 12.90
C LYS A 244 -25.15 28.72 12.63
N LYS A 245 -24.25 28.66 11.62
CA LYS A 245 -23.35 29.76 11.21
C LYS A 245 -22.71 30.49 12.42
N GLN A 246 -22.18 29.71 13.37
CA GLN A 246 -21.63 30.22 14.63
C GLN A 246 -20.31 30.98 14.38
N PRO A 247 -20.18 32.26 14.79
CA PRO A 247 -18.92 32.99 14.65
C PRO A 247 -17.88 32.55 15.70
N PRO A 248 -16.56 32.59 15.39
CA PRO A 248 -15.51 32.30 16.35
C PRO A 248 -15.55 33.22 17.58
N ARG A 249 -15.50 32.64 18.77
CA ARG A 249 -15.56 33.35 20.05
C ARG A 249 -14.64 32.71 21.08
N PHE A 250 -13.88 33.54 21.79
CA PHE A 250 -13.12 33.11 22.96
C PHE A 250 -14.06 32.86 24.14
N VAL A 251 -14.10 31.62 24.59
CA VAL A 251 -14.84 31.18 25.78
C VAL A 251 -14.05 31.53 27.04
N THR A 252 -12.72 31.40 26.99
CA THR A 252 -11.82 31.89 28.03
C THR A 252 -10.79 32.84 27.44
N GLN A 253 -10.31 33.79 28.25
CA GLN A 253 -9.31 34.77 27.85
C GLN A 253 -7.93 34.39 28.39
N ILE A 254 -6.88 34.67 27.62
CA ILE A 254 -5.51 34.53 28.10
C ILE A 254 -5.26 35.50 29.28
N GLN A 255 -4.48 35.06 30.27
CA GLN A 255 -4.16 35.87 31.45
C GLN A 255 -2.79 36.54 31.32
N SER A 256 -2.65 37.77 31.83
CA SER A 256 -1.39 38.49 31.83
C SER A 256 -0.40 37.88 32.83
N GLN A 257 0.85 37.69 32.41
CA GLN A 257 1.93 37.16 33.24
C GLN A 257 2.94 38.28 33.52
N THR A 258 2.93 38.83 34.73
CA THR A 258 3.74 40.02 35.09
C THR A 258 4.97 39.70 35.95
N ASN A 259 5.08 38.48 36.48
CA ASN A 259 6.09 38.10 37.46
C ASN A 259 6.94 36.92 36.95
N LEU A 260 7.53 37.08 35.77
CA LEU A 260 8.42 36.06 35.18
C LEU A 260 9.87 36.42 35.42
N VAL A 261 10.67 35.44 35.85
CA VAL A 261 12.13 35.54 35.98
C VAL A 261 12.81 35.03 34.70
N GLU A 262 14.01 35.51 34.40
CA GLU A 262 14.78 35.04 33.23
C GLU A 262 14.93 33.50 33.27
N MET A 263 14.69 32.85 32.12
CA MET A 263 14.65 31.39 31.94
C MET A 263 13.45 30.66 32.57
N GLU A 264 12.41 31.37 33.03
CA GLU A 264 11.15 30.74 33.41
C GLU A 264 10.21 30.54 32.22
N MET A 265 9.68 29.31 32.14
CA MET A 265 8.67 28.96 31.14
C MET A 265 7.32 29.58 31.50
N THR A 266 6.58 30.05 30.50
CA THR A 266 5.21 30.53 30.68
C THR A 266 4.25 29.95 29.64
N LYS A 267 2.99 29.79 30.02
CA LYS A 267 1.93 29.28 29.15
C LYS A 267 0.80 30.29 29.05
N PHE A 268 0.30 30.49 27.82
CA PHE A 268 -0.96 31.17 27.56
C PHE A 268 -1.94 30.16 26.99
N GLU A 269 -3.11 30.07 27.63
CA GLU A 269 -4.17 29.13 27.23
C GLU A 269 -5.51 29.85 27.15
N CYS A 270 -6.32 29.48 26.17
CA CYS A 270 -7.67 29.96 25.99
C CYS A 270 -8.51 28.89 25.29
N GLN A 271 -9.83 29.06 25.33
CA GLN A 271 -10.79 28.19 24.66
C GLN A 271 -11.55 28.96 23.60
N LEU A 272 -11.81 28.30 22.47
CA LEU A 272 -12.50 28.84 21.31
C LEU A 272 -13.69 27.97 20.94
N ALA A 273 -14.80 28.63 20.62
CA ALA A 273 -15.99 28.04 20.02
C ALA A 273 -16.24 28.71 18.65
N PRO A 274 -16.80 28.01 17.64
CA PRO A 274 -17.27 26.63 17.70
C PRO A 274 -16.14 25.59 17.58
N VAL A 275 -16.25 24.50 18.33
CA VAL A 275 -15.32 23.37 18.31
C VAL A 275 -15.57 22.51 17.08
N GLY A 276 -14.54 22.31 16.25
CA GLY A 276 -14.61 21.45 15.07
C GLY A 276 -15.00 22.17 13.77
N ASP A 277 -15.00 23.51 13.74
CA ASP A 277 -15.20 24.27 12.49
C ASP A 277 -13.98 24.10 11.56
N PRO A 278 -14.16 23.54 10.34
CA PRO A 278 -13.07 23.31 9.40
C PRO A 278 -12.47 24.61 8.82
N ASN A 279 -13.15 25.75 8.96
CA ASN A 279 -12.71 27.04 8.42
C ASN A 279 -12.09 27.96 9.48
N MET A 280 -12.11 27.58 10.76
CA MET A 280 -11.55 28.39 11.84
C MET A 280 -10.03 28.43 11.77
N LYS A 281 -9.45 29.63 11.84
CA LYS A 281 -8.01 29.87 11.86
C LYS A 281 -7.63 30.61 13.13
N VAL A 282 -6.55 30.16 13.77
CA VAL A 282 -6.02 30.75 14.99
C VAL A 282 -4.60 31.24 14.71
N GLU A 283 -4.36 32.52 14.96
CA GLU A 283 -3.06 33.17 14.75
C GLU A 283 -2.59 33.80 16.06
N TRP A 284 -1.32 33.57 16.42
CA TRP A 284 -0.69 34.22 17.56
C TRP A 284 0.10 35.44 17.10
N LEU A 285 -0.11 36.57 17.76
CA LEU A 285 0.51 37.84 17.42
C LEU A 285 1.40 38.29 18.58
N PHE A 286 2.64 38.69 18.28
CA PHE A 286 3.51 39.37 19.22
C PHE A 286 3.78 40.78 18.71
N ASN A 287 3.40 41.79 19.52
CA ASN A 287 3.53 43.20 19.15
C ASN A 287 2.94 43.54 17.77
N GLY A 288 1.78 42.96 17.46
CA GLY A 288 1.06 43.17 16.20
C GLY A 288 1.63 42.45 14.98
N LYS A 289 2.65 41.60 15.15
CA LYS A 289 3.23 40.77 14.07
C LYS A 289 2.91 39.29 14.29
N PRO A 290 2.60 38.53 13.23
CA PRO A 290 2.35 37.10 13.34
C PRO A 290 3.61 36.38 13.83
N LEU A 291 3.44 35.58 14.89
CA LEU A 291 4.44 34.63 15.33
C LEU A 291 4.45 33.47 14.34
N LEU A 292 5.32 33.56 13.32
CA LEU A 292 5.51 32.48 12.35
C LEU A 292 6.12 31.26 13.04
N HIS A 293 5.75 30.07 12.56
CA HIS A 293 6.20 28.73 12.97
C HIS A 293 7.70 28.46 12.67
N LEU A 294 8.53 29.50 12.77
CA LEU A 294 9.96 29.55 12.42
C LEU A 294 10.76 29.74 13.71
N THR A 295 10.76 28.73 14.57
CA THR A 295 11.97 28.27 15.25
C THR A 295 11.68 26.83 15.69
N GLU A 296 12.28 25.89 14.95
CA GLU A 296 12.26 24.46 15.27
C GLU A 296 12.49 24.27 16.78
N ASN A 297 11.60 23.50 17.41
CA ASN A 297 11.69 22.98 18.78
C ASN A 297 11.62 23.94 19.98
N ARG A 298 11.11 25.19 19.85
CA ARG A 298 10.88 26.05 21.03
C ARG A 298 9.43 26.44 21.32
N PHE A 299 8.52 26.30 20.37
CA PHE A 299 7.14 26.77 20.52
C PHE A 299 6.18 25.73 19.95
N THR A 300 5.24 25.27 20.78
CA THR A 300 4.28 24.22 20.40
C THR A 300 2.86 24.76 20.46
N PRO A 301 2.32 25.32 19.37
CA PRO A 301 0.90 25.66 19.33
C PRO A 301 0.08 24.37 19.28
N ILE A 302 -0.79 24.17 20.27
CA ILE A 302 -1.72 23.04 20.30
C ILE A 302 -3.12 23.57 20.03
N TYR A 303 -3.79 22.99 19.03
CA TYR A 303 -5.21 23.17 18.76
C TYR A 303 -5.88 21.81 18.78
N ASP A 304 -6.65 21.53 19.82
CA ASP A 304 -7.41 20.29 19.93
C ASP A 304 -8.70 20.52 20.70
N PHE A 305 -9.83 20.05 20.17
CA PHE A 305 -11.17 20.17 20.78
C PHE A 305 -11.52 21.57 21.35
N GLY A 306 -11.14 22.65 20.67
CA GLY A 306 -11.44 24.03 21.11
C GLY A 306 -10.47 24.59 22.15
N TYR A 307 -9.47 23.83 22.58
CA TYR A 307 -8.40 24.31 23.44
C TYR A 307 -7.23 24.84 22.60
N VAL A 308 -6.78 26.05 22.93
CA VAL A 308 -5.63 26.69 22.28
C VAL A 308 -4.60 27.04 23.32
N ARG A 309 -3.38 26.52 23.13
CA ARG A 309 -2.25 26.77 24.01
C ARG A 309 -1.06 27.27 23.22
N TYR A 310 -0.35 28.21 23.81
CA TYR A 310 0.96 28.66 23.37
C TYR A 310 1.92 28.66 24.56
N GLU A 311 3.01 27.91 24.44
CA GLU A 311 4.06 27.80 25.45
C GLU A 311 5.29 28.59 25.03
N PHE A 312 5.82 29.38 25.95
CA PHE A 312 7.11 30.06 25.85
C PHE A 312 8.12 29.34 26.76
N PRO A 313 9.30 28.96 26.24
CA PRO A 313 10.38 28.39 27.03
C PRO A 313 11.15 29.43 27.83
#